data_AF-A0A9Q0U423-F1
#
_entry.id   AF-A0A9Q0U423-F1
#
_cell.length_a   1.000
_cell.length_b   1.000
_cell.length_c   1.000
_cell.angle_alpha   90.00
_cell.angle_beta   90.00
_cell.angle_gamma   90.00
#
_symmetry.space_group_name_H-M   'P 1'
#
loop_
_entity.id
_entity.type
_entity.pdbx_description
1 polymer ?
#
loop_
_entity_poly.entity_id
_entity_poly.type
_entity_poly.pdbx_seq_one_letter_code
_entity_poly.pdbx_strand_id
1 'polypeptide(L)'
;MRAMYGVKVQTVFVCSVFASAFSVDSENLLDLVVPSTISWAQAYSDLQTTVNGEIREVFSRGKFTFLKELDEVDAAVNNLYPMIQDGMRPTEMEAFRSSFSDLGGRAEKLSQVLDVLAKEVDGFFKIVLSGRDALLCNLRVSDTVADPFPGNSGEQVRG
;
A
#
# COMPACT_ATOMS: atom_id res chain seq x y z
N MET A 1 -9.22 2.03 -21.82
CA MET A 1 -8.75 3.23 -21.06
C MET A 1 -9.38 3.37 -19.68
N ARG A 2 -10.72 3.33 -19.50
CA ARG A 2 -11.37 3.54 -18.18
C ARG A 2 -11.00 2.51 -17.10
N ALA A 3 -10.79 1.25 -17.47
CA ALA A 3 -10.34 0.21 -16.53
C ALA A 3 -8.91 0.44 -16.04
N MET A 4 -7.99 0.80 -16.94
CA MET A 4 -6.59 1.10 -16.59
C MET A 4 -6.46 2.34 -15.70
N TYR A 5 -7.33 3.34 -15.91
CA TYR A 5 -7.45 4.47 -15.00
C TYR A 5 -7.91 4.03 -13.60
N GLY A 6 -8.85 3.08 -13.51
CA GLY A 6 -9.29 2.50 -12.24
C GLY A 6 -8.17 1.79 -11.48
N VAL A 7 -7.35 0.99 -12.17
CA VAL A 7 -6.16 0.36 -11.56
C VAL A 7 -5.24 1.42 -10.97
N LYS A 8 -4.95 2.50 -11.72
CA LYS A 8 -4.11 3.61 -11.23
C LYS A 8 -4.70 4.26 -9.97
N VAL A 9 -5.99 4.60 -9.99
CA VAL A 9 -6.66 5.25 -8.86
C VAL A 9 -6.61 4.34 -7.62
N GLN A 10 -6.94 3.06 -7.78
CA GLN A 10 -6.91 2.09 -6.68
C GLN A 10 -5.50 1.92 -6.10
N THR A 11 -4.47 1.86 -6.95
CA THR A 11 -3.07 1.77 -6.48
C THR A 11 -2.68 2.99 -5.67
N VAL A 12 -2.97 4.21 -6.16
CA VAL A 12 -2.65 5.45 -5.43
C VAL A 12 -3.40 5.50 -4.10
N PHE A 13 -4.68 5.12 -4.09
CA PHE A 13 -5.49 5.03 -2.88
C PHE A 13 -4.84 4.12 -1.83
N VAL A 14 -4.54 2.87 -2.19
CA VAL A 14 -3.90 1.90 -1.29
C VAL A 14 -2.54 2.41 -0.79
N CYS A 15 -1.72 2.99 -1.66
CA CYS A 15 -0.44 3.57 -1.25
C CYS A 15 -0.62 4.74 -0.27
N SER A 16 -1.65 5.57 -0.44
CA SER A 16 -1.93 6.68 0.50
C SER A 16 -2.35 6.18 1.88
N VAL A 17 -3.10 5.07 1.94
CA VAL A 17 -3.45 4.41 3.22
C VAL A 17 -2.20 3.97 3.95
N PHE A 18 -1.26 3.29 3.27
CA PHE A 18 0.01 2.91 3.88
C PHE A 18 0.84 4.13 4.28
N ALA A 19 0.97 5.13 3.42
CA ALA A 19 1.73 6.35 3.73
C ALA A 19 1.19 7.04 4.98
N SER A 20 -0.14 7.13 5.12
CA SER A 20 -0.80 7.69 6.31
C SER A 20 -0.51 6.86 7.55
N ALA A 21 -0.66 5.54 7.43
CA ALA A 21 -0.43 4.62 8.53
C ALA A 21 1.02 4.70 9.07
N PHE A 22 2.01 4.77 8.19
CA PHE A 22 3.42 4.79 8.59
C PHE A 22 3.94 6.17 8.99
N SER A 23 3.37 7.25 8.46
CA SER A 23 3.71 8.61 8.92
C SER A 23 3.06 8.98 10.25
N VAL A 24 2.13 8.13 10.74
CA VAL A 24 1.26 8.42 11.88
C VAL A 24 0.51 9.75 11.67
N ASP A 25 0.24 10.10 10.41
CA ASP A 25 -0.37 11.35 10.01
C ASP A 25 -1.43 11.11 8.94
N SER A 26 -2.67 11.45 9.30
CA SER A 26 -3.82 11.36 8.41
C SER A 26 -3.83 12.40 7.29
N GLU A 27 -2.93 13.39 7.30
CA GLU A 27 -2.76 14.36 6.21
C GLU A 27 -2.24 13.70 4.93
N ASN A 28 -1.55 12.57 5.03
CA ASN A 28 -1.08 11.79 3.89
C ASN A 28 -2.18 10.96 3.22
N LEU A 29 -3.41 10.97 3.77
CA LEU A 29 -4.53 10.21 3.26
C LEU A 29 -5.20 10.98 2.14
N LEU A 30 -5.06 10.47 0.91
CA LEU A 30 -5.50 11.16 -0.28
C LEU A 30 -6.99 10.91 -0.54
N ASP A 31 -7.74 12.00 -0.72
CA ASP A 31 -9.10 11.97 -1.23
C ASP A 31 -9.07 12.15 -2.75
N LEU A 32 -8.94 11.03 -3.47
CA LEU A 32 -8.90 11.05 -4.93
C LEU A 32 -10.29 11.30 -5.49
N VAL A 33 -10.41 12.27 -6.39
CA VAL A 33 -11.67 12.59 -7.08
C VAL A 33 -11.69 11.91 -8.44
N VAL A 34 -12.70 11.06 -8.64
CA VAL A 34 -12.94 10.37 -9.91
C VAL A 34 -14.13 11.02 -10.62
N PRO A 35 -14.03 11.38 -11.92
CA PRO A 35 -15.16 11.95 -12.65
C PRO A 35 -16.39 11.02 -12.65
N SER A 36 -17.57 11.58 -12.37
CA SER A 36 -18.84 10.83 -12.33
C SER A 36 -19.26 10.20 -13.67
N THR A 37 -18.61 10.60 -14.77
CA THR A 37 -18.79 9.99 -16.09
C THR A 37 -18.20 8.57 -16.20
N ILE A 38 -17.42 8.14 -15.20
CA ILE A 38 -16.84 6.81 -15.10
C ILE A 38 -17.81 5.89 -14.35
N SER A 39 -18.15 4.74 -14.95
CA SER A 39 -19.18 3.83 -14.44
C SER A 39 -18.91 3.26 -13.04
N TRP A 40 -17.64 3.19 -12.63
CA TRP A 40 -17.24 2.70 -11.30
C TRP A 40 -16.99 3.83 -10.28
N ALA A 41 -17.15 5.10 -10.66
CA ALA A 41 -16.82 6.25 -9.81
C ALA A 41 -17.58 6.25 -8.48
N GLN A 42 -18.87 5.94 -8.50
CA GLN A 42 -19.69 5.94 -7.29
C GLN A 42 -19.22 4.87 -6.30
N ALA A 43 -19.05 3.62 -6.77
CA ALA A 43 -18.58 2.52 -5.93
C ALA A 43 -17.20 2.82 -5.32
N TYR A 44 -16.31 3.47 -6.09
CA TYR A 44 -15.02 3.93 -5.57
C TYR A 44 -15.18 5.03 -4.51
N SER A 45 -16.03 6.02 -4.75
CA SER A 45 -16.29 7.11 -3.81
C SER A 45 -16.85 6.58 -2.48
N ASP A 46 -17.74 5.60 -2.53
CA ASP A 46 -18.33 4.96 -1.35
C ASP A 46 -17.24 4.20 -0.56
N LEU A 47 -16.38 3.44 -1.25
CA LEU A 47 -15.25 2.75 -0.65
C LEU A 47 -14.27 3.73 0.01
N GLN A 48 -13.82 4.75 -0.73
CA GLN A 48 -12.88 5.74 -0.23
C GLN A 48 -13.46 6.49 0.97
N THR A 49 -14.73 6.89 0.93
CA THR A 49 -15.38 7.60 2.04
C THR A 49 -15.45 6.74 3.30
N THR A 50 -15.79 5.46 3.14
CA THR A 50 -15.87 4.52 4.26
C THR A 50 -14.49 4.30 4.87
N VAL A 51 -13.52 3.88 4.06
CA VAL A 51 -12.17 3.56 4.52
C VAL A 51 -11.44 4.79 5.05
N ASN A 52 -11.51 5.93 4.35
CA ASN A 52 -10.88 7.16 4.84
C ASN A 52 -11.56 7.68 6.11
N GLY A 53 -12.88 7.55 6.20
CA GLY A 53 -13.63 7.90 7.40
C GLY A 53 -13.17 7.09 8.61
N GLU A 54 -13.07 5.77 8.47
CA GLU A 54 -12.58 4.88 9.53
C GLU A 54 -11.14 5.21 9.91
N ILE A 55 -10.23 5.37 8.94
CA ILE A 55 -8.83 5.70 9.20
C ILE A 55 -8.73 7.02 9.97
N ARG A 56 -9.39 8.09 9.49
CA ARG A 56 -9.40 9.40 10.14
C ARG A 56 -10.00 9.35 11.55
N GLU A 57 -11.02 8.52 11.76
CA GLU A 57 -11.60 8.32 13.09
C GLU A 57 -10.60 7.65 14.05
N VAL A 58 -9.91 6.60 13.61
CA VAL A 58 -8.90 5.92 14.43
C VAL A 58 -7.76 6.88 14.80
N PHE A 59 -7.29 7.70 13.84
CA PHE A 59 -6.31 8.76 14.09
C PHE A 59 -6.82 9.78 15.12
N SER A 60 -8.06 10.26 14.97
CA SER A 60 -8.67 11.25 15.88
C SER A 60 -8.82 10.74 17.31
N ARG A 61 -8.93 9.42 17.50
CA ARG A 61 -9.01 8.78 18.82
C ARG A 61 -7.64 8.62 19.51
N GLY A 62 -6.54 9.00 18.86
CA GLY A 62 -5.18 8.89 19.40
C GLY A 62 -4.74 7.45 19.69
N LYS A 63 -5.45 6.46 19.15
CA LYS A 63 -5.25 5.02 19.38
C LYS A 63 -4.55 4.32 18.21
N PHE A 64 -3.82 5.08 17.40
CA PHE A 64 -3.23 4.54 16.19
C PHE A 64 -1.90 3.83 16.48
N THR A 65 -1.98 2.56 16.88
CA THR A 65 -0.82 1.67 17.04
C THR A 65 -0.75 0.75 15.80
N PHE A 66 -0.39 1.29 14.64
CA PHE A 66 -0.33 0.49 13.39
C PHE A 66 0.63 -0.70 13.52
N LEU A 67 1.72 -0.49 14.25
CA LEU A 67 2.66 -1.54 14.67
C LEU A 67 2.84 -1.41 16.17
N LYS A 68 2.02 -2.12 16.96
CA LYS A 68 2.17 -2.18 18.42
C LYS A 68 3.59 -2.58 18.80
N GLU A 69 4.21 -3.45 18.01
CA GLU A 69 5.60 -3.88 18.17
C GLU A 69 6.59 -2.73 18.02
N LEU A 70 6.31 -1.74 17.18
CA LEU A 70 7.14 -0.53 17.04
C LEU A 70 7.04 0.34 18.31
N ASP A 71 5.84 0.51 18.85
CA ASP A 71 5.63 1.23 20.13
C ASP A 71 6.32 0.50 21.30
N GLU A 72 6.30 -0.83 21.30
CA GLU A 72 6.99 -1.65 22.30
C GLU A 72 8.52 -1.51 22.19
N VAL A 73 9.07 -1.41 20.98
CA VAL A 73 10.49 -1.14 20.74
C VAL A 73 10.84 0.28 21.19
N ASP A 74 10.06 1.29 20.81
CA ASP A 74 10.28 2.68 21.24
C ASP A 74 10.27 2.80 22.78
N ALA A 75 9.28 2.20 23.44
CA ALA A 75 9.23 2.16 24.89
C ALA A 75 10.45 1.45 25.51
N ALA A 76 10.93 0.35 24.91
CA ALA A 76 12.13 -0.34 25.39
C ALA A 76 13.39 0.51 25.23
N VAL A 77 13.54 1.21 24.10
CA VAL A 77 14.65 2.15 23.85
C VAL A 77 14.63 3.30 24.84
N ASN A 78 13.46 3.90 25.08
CA ASN A 78 13.30 5.00 26.03
C ASN A 78 13.62 4.59 27.48
N ASN A 79 13.41 3.32 27.84
CA ASN A 79 13.83 2.79 29.14
C ASN A 79 15.33 2.48 29.21
N LEU A 80 15.94 2.04 28.10
CA LEU A 80 17.35 1.68 28.04
C LEU A 80 18.26 2.91 27.97
N TYR A 81 17.82 3.97 27.29
CA TYR A 81 18.63 5.17 27.03
C TYR A 81 19.19 5.85 28.29
N PRO A 82 18.40 6.09 29.37
CA PRO A 82 18.92 6.65 30.62
C PRO A 82 20.00 5.78 31.27
N MET A 83 19.87 4.44 31.20
CA MET A 83 20.85 3.52 31.77
C MET A 83 22.23 3.62 31.09
N ILE A 84 22.25 4.02 29.81
CA ILE A 84 23.50 4.26 29.06
C ILE A 84 24.08 5.64 29.42
N GLN A 85 23.22 6.67 29.55
CA GLN A 85 23.65 8.05 29.82
C GLN A 85 24.18 8.26 31.24
N ASP A 86 23.55 7.69 32.25
CA ASP A 86 23.89 7.93 33.66
C ASP A 86 25.19 7.26 34.12
N GLY A 87 25.83 6.48 33.23
CA GLY A 87 27.03 5.72 33.55
C GLY A 87 26.67 4.47 34.34
N MET A 88 26.75 3.33 33.66
CA MET A 88 26.42 2.01 34.18
C MET A 88 27.16 1.69 35.49
N ARG A 89 26.44 1.59 36.62
CA ARG A 89 27.06 1.08 37.86
C ARG A 89 27.21 -0.44 37.80
N PRO A 90 28.26 -1.04 38.41
CA PRO A 90 28.46 -2.49 38.40
C PRO A 90 27.27 -3.31 38.93
N THR A 91 26.53 -2.75 39.89
CA THR A 91 25.33 -3.36 40.48
C THR A 91 24.10 -3.36 39.55
N GLU A 92 24.11 -2.58 38.48
CA GLU A 92 22.99 -2.45 37.53
C GLU A 92 23.24 -3.28 36.26
N MET A 93 24.45 -3.86 36.10
CA MET A 93 24.91 -4.58 34.90
C MET A 93 23.96 -5.70 34.45
N GLU A 94 23.39 -6.46 35.39
CA GLU A 94 22.43 -7.52 35.08
C GLU A 94 21.09 -6.96 34.58
N ALA A 95 20.60 -5.88 35.19
CA ALA A 95 19.36 -5.21 34.77
C ALA A 95 19.49 -4.66 33.35
N PHE A 96 20.62 -4.04 33.03
CA PHE A 96 20.90 -3.56 31.67
C PHE A 96 20.96 -4.68 30.64
N ARG A 97 21.64 -5.80 30.95
CA ARG A 97 21.67 -6.97 30.05
C ARG A 97 20.28 -7.53 29.81
N SER A 98 19.45 -7.59 30.84
CA SER A 98 18.06 -8.04 30.74
C SER A 98 17.25 -7.11 29.84
N SER A 99 17.30 -5.79 30.07
CA SER A 99 16.63 -4.79 29.23
C SER A 99 17.12 -4.78 27.78
N PHE A 100 18.42 -4.97 27.55
CA PHE A 100 18.97 -5.07 26.20
C PHE A 100 18.50 -6.35 25.48
N SER A 101 18.43 -7.47 26.19
CA SER A 101 17.87 -8.71 25.64
C SER A 101 16.38 -8.60 25.34
N ASP A 102 15.61 -7.91 26.19
CA ASP A 102 14.19 -7.63 25.96
C ASP A 102 13.98 -6.75 24.72
N LEU A 103 14.77 -5.69 24.57
CA LEU A 103 14.79 -4.86 23.36
C LEU A 103 15.06 -5.71 22.10
N GLY A 104 16.06 -6.59 22.16
CA GLY A 104 16.36 -7.52 21.06
C GLY A 104 15.17 -8.43 20.71
N GLY A 105 14.49 -8.96 21.72
CA GLY A 105 13.28 -9.78 21.52
C GLY A 105 12.11 -9.00 20.91
N ARG A 106 11.92 -7.73 21.30
CA ARG A 106 10.88 -6.86 20.71
C ARG A 106 11.22 -6.45 19.28
N ALA A 107 12.49 -6.14 19.00
CA ALA A 107 12.96 -5.82 17.66
C ALA A 107 12.80 -7.01 16.71
N GLU A 108 13.04 -8.23 17.18
CA GLU A 108 12.82 -9.47 16.42
C GLU A 108 11.33 -9.66 16.08
N LYS A 109 10.42 -9.43 17.03
CA LYS A 109 8.96 -9.47 16.76
C LYS A 109 8.54 -8.43 15.73
N LEU A 110 9.04 -7.19 15.86
CA LEU A 110 8.78 -6.13 14.87
C LEU A 110 9.27 -6.56 13.48
N SER A 111 10.48 -7.13 13.38
CA SER A 111 11.03 -7.66 12.14
C SER A 111 10.12 -8.71 11.49
N GLN A 112 9.59 -9.64 12.29
CA GLN A 112 8.67 -10.68 11.80
C GLN A 112 7.37 -10.10 11.25
N VAL A 113 6.78 -9.12 11.94
CA VAL A 113 5.56 -8.44 11.46
C VAL A 113 5.83 -7.67 10.16
N LEU A 114 6.97 -7.00 10.05
CA LEU A 114 7.37 -6.30 8.83
C LEU A 114 7.63 -7.25 7.66
N ASP A 115 8.18 -8.44 7.89
CA ASP A 115 8.36 -9.48 6.86
C ASP A 115 7.02 -9.98 6.32
N VAL A 116 6.03 -10.23 7.20
CA VAL A 116 4.66 -10.58 6.79
C VAL A 116 4.06 -9.46 5.96
N LEU A 117 4.15 -8.21 6.42
CA LEU A 117 3.62 -7.06 5.69
C LEU A 117 4.30 -6.88 4.33
N ALA A 118 5.61 -7.08 4.23
CA ALA A 118 6.34 -7.01 2.97
C ALA A 118 5.84 -8.07 1.96
N LYS A 119 5.55 -9.28 2.41
CA LYS A 119 4.99 -10.35 1.57
C LYS A 119 3.58 -10.00 1.06
N GLU A 120 2.73 -9.44 1.90
CA GLU A 120 1.39 -9.00 1.50
C GLU A 120 1.45 -7.85 0.48
N VAL A 121 2.35 -6.87 0.69
CA VAL A 121 2.57 -5.77 -0.26
C VAL A 121 3.09 -6.30 -1.61
N ASP A 122 4.05 -7.22 -1.60
CA ASP A 122 4.54 -7.88 -2.82
C ASP A 122 3.41 -8.63 -3.56
N GLY A 123 2.57 -9.36 -2.83
CA GLY A 123 1.37 -10.01 -3.37
C GLY A 123 0.39 -9.03 -4.02
N PHE A 124 0.10 -7.92 -3.36
CA PHE A 124 -0.74 -6.85 -3.91
C PHE A 124 -0.16 -6.29 -5.22
N PHE A 125 1.13 -5.95 -5.24
CA PHE A 125 1.76 -5.42 -6.46
C PHE A 125 1.80 -6.46 -7.58
N LYS A 126 2.01 -7.75 -7.29
CA LYS A 126 1.89 -8.82 -8.28
C LYS A 126 0.50 -8.87 -8.91
N ILE A 127 -0.56 -8.74 -8.12
CA ILE A 127 -1.94 -8.71 -8.63
C ILE A 127 -2.16 -7.48 -9.52
N VAL A 128 -1.74 -6.30 -9.06
CA VAL A 128 -1.89 -5.05 -9.83
C VAL A 128 -1.13 -5.12 -11.16
N LEU A 129 0.12 -5.58 -11.15
CA LEU A 129 0.97 -5.68 -12.33
C LEU A 129 0.45 -6.73 -13.31
N SER A 130 0.08 -7.92 -12.83
CA SER A 130 -0.49 -8.98 -13.69
C SER A 130 -1.83 -8.58 -14.29
N GLY A 131 -2.70 -7.91 -13.52
CA GLY A 131 -3.96 -7.35 -14.03
C GLY A 131 -3.74 -6.30 -15.11
N ARG A 132 -2.76 -5.40 -14.93
CA ARG A 132 -2.36 -4.42 -15.95
C ARG A 132 -1.89 -5.13 -17.23
N ASP A 133 -1.01 -6.13 -17.09
CA ASP A 133 -0.45 -6.85 -18.22
C ASP A 133 -1.55 -7.60 -18.99
N ALA A 134 -2.50 -8.23 -18.28
CA ALA A 134 -3.68 -8.86 -18.88
C ALA A 134 -4.55 -7.86 -19.66
N LEU A 135 -4.83 -6.67 -19.10
CA LEU A 135 -5.58 -5.63 -19.78
C LEU A 135 -4.87 -5.12 -21.04
N LEU A 136 -3.54 -4.95 -20.98
CA LEU A 136 -2.74 -4.53 -22.13
C LEU A 136 -2.70 -5.59 -23.24
N CYS A 137 -2.60 -6.87 -22.88
CA CYS A 137 -2.68 -7.97 -23.84
C CYS A 137 -4.02 -7.98 -24.60
N ASN A 138 -5.13 -7.78 -23.90
CA ASN A 138 -6.46 -7.73 -24.52
C ASN A 138 -6.64 -6.57 -25.51
N LEU A 139 -6.01 -5.41 -25.23
CA LEU A 139 -6.02 -4.28 -26.17
C LEU A 139 -5.26 -4.61 -27.47
N ARG A 140 -4.10 -5.28 -27.37
CA ARG A 140 -3.30 -5.68 -28.54
C ARG A 140 -4.03 -6.69 -29.43
N VAL A 141 -4.75 -7.64 -28.84
CA VAL A 141 -5.53 -8.64 -29.59
C VAL A 141 -6.70 -7.98 -30.35
N SER A 142 -7.28 -6.91 -29.79
CA SER A 142 -8.37 -6.17 -30.44
C SER A 142 -7.91 -5.40 -31.68
N ASP A 143 -6.68 -4.86 -31.67
CA ASP A 143 -6.11 -4.15 -32.83
C ASP A 143 -5.78 -5.10 -34.01
N THR A 144 -5.49 -6.37 -33.74
CA THR A 144 -5.19 -7.36 -34.81
C THR A 144 -6.40 -7.90 -35.56
N VAL A 145 -7.63 -7.63 -35.11
CA VAL A 145 -8.87 -8.10 -35.77
C VAL A 145 -9.44 -7.05 -36.73
N ALA A 146 -8.96 -5.81 -36.67
CA ALA A 146 -9.36 -4.73 -37.56
C ALA A 146 -8.46 -4.65 -38.81
N ASP A 147 -8.46 -5.70 -39.63
CA ASP A 147 -7.97 -5.59 -41.01
C ASP A 147 -8.95 -6.30 -41.98
N PRO A 148 -10.04 -5.63 -42.39
CA PRO A 148 -10.80 -6.05 -43.56
C PRO A 148 -10.08 -5.47 -44.78
N PHE A 149 -9.25 -6.28 -45.44
CA PHE A 149 -8.68 -5.98 -46.77
C PHE A 149 -9.66 -5.19 -47.66
N PRO A 150 -9.30 -3.97 -48.11
CA PRO A 150 -9.93 -3.34 -49.25
C PRO A 150 -8.90 -3.20 -50.37
N GLY A 151 -8.94 -4.10 -51.36
CA GLY A 151 -8.16 -3.96 -52.61
C GLY A 151 -8.24 -5.23 -53.46
N ASN A 152 -9.14 -5.30 -54.44
CA ASN A 152 -9.01 -4.78 -55.81
C ASN A 152 -8.64 -5.91 -56.79
N SER A 153 -9.58 -6.28 -57.66
CA SER A 153 -9.28 -6.91 -58.95
C SER A 153 -10.28 -6.42 -59.99
N GLY A 154 -9.74 -5.78 -61.03
CA GLY A 154 -10.46 -5.03 -62.05
C GLY A 154 -11.00 -5.84 -63.23
N GLU A 155 -11.77 -5.11 -64.04
CA GLU A 155 -12.01 -5.17 -65.50
C GLU A 155 -12.13 -6.51 -66.25
N GLN A 156 -13.27 -6.69 -66.93
CA GLN A 156 -13.49 -6.94 -68.39
C GLN A 156 -14.91 -7.53 -68.60
N VAL A 157 -15.71 -7.33 -69.64
CA VAL A 157 -15.71 -6.55 -70.89
C VAL A 157 -17.17 -6.50 -71.36
N ARG A 158 -17.57 -5.38 -71.98
CA ARG A 158 -18.83 -5.18 -72.70
C ARG A 158 -18.70 -5.79 -74.10
N GLY A 159 -19.61 -6.70 -74.46
CA GLY A 159 -19.81 -7.25 -75.80
C GLY A 159 -21.24 -7.72 -75.95
#